data_AF-A0A5J5BTM2-F1
#
_entry.id   AF-A0A5J5BTM2-F1
#
_cell.length_a   1.000
_cell.length_b   1.000
_cell.length_c   1.000
_cell.angle_alpha   90.00
_cell.angle_beta   90.00
_cell.angle_gamma   90.00
#
_symmetry.space_group_name_H-M   'P 1'
#
loop_
_entity.id
_entity.type
_entity.pdbx_description
1 polymer ?
#
loop_
_entity_poly.entity_id
_entity_poly.type
_entity_poly.pdbx_seq_one_letter_code
_entity_poly.pdbx_strand_id
1 'polypeptide(L)'
;MESMAAASSISSLSLSRTLSLSTPIISRSSQLQPRCFGFLSLSLPIFHKFKSHPKIPAKSPNFPILIVRNSSSITAKPSSELPKKRTDSEQDEKLGALRELFSRPGIGIDAYIIPSQDAHQSEFIAECYMRRAYISGFTGSAGTAVVTKDKAALWTDGRYFLQAEKQLSSSWILMRAGNWGVPTTSEWLNDILAPGCRIGIDPFLFSSDAAEELKEAISKKKHELVYLYDINLVDEIWKESRPKPPNKPVRVHDLKYAGLDVASKLSSLRSELIDAGSSAIVISMLDEIAWLLNLRGNDVPNSPVMYAYLVVEIDEAKLFIDNFKITPNVMNYLENAGIELRPYESILSEIESLAAQGAHLWLDTSSVNAAIVNTYKSASDRYFGSLGNKGKNKTMTYDGFQWSSWGTHWSL
;
A
#
# COMPACT_ATOMS: atom_id res chain seq x y z
N MET A 1 -29.37 52.59 12.10
CA MET A 1 -28.93 53.88 11.53
C MET A 1 -28.16 54.60 12.61
N GLU A 2 -27.01 55.17 12.22
CA GLU A 2 -26.14 56.12 12.96
C GLU A 2 -25.68 55.70 14.38
N SER A 3 -24.39 55.41 14.61
CA SER A 3 -23.18 56.26 14.46
C SER A 3 -22.95 57.22 15.63
N MET A 4 -22.17 56.78 16.62
CA MET A 4 -21.24 57.66 17.33
C MET A 4 -19.90 56.94 17.52
N ALA A 5 -18.84 57.53 16.99
CA ALA A 5 -17.47 57.10 17.23
C ALA A 5 -16.84 57.94 18.36
N ALA A 6 -15.99 57.33 19.17
CA ALA A 6 -15.09 58.03 20.08
C ALA A 6 -13.74 57.29 20.09
N ALA A 7 -12.64 58.03 19.93
CA ALA A 7 -11.29 57.49 19.84
C ALA A 7 -10.33 58.26 20.74
N SER A 8 -9.59 57.54 21.59
CA SER A 8 -8.41 58.00 22.35
C SER A 8 -7.74 56.76 22.96
N SER A 9 -6.66 56.25 22.37
CA SER A 9 -5.25 56.68 22.56
C SER A 9 -4.51 55.93 23.69
N ILE A 10 -3.80 54.87 23.28
CA ILE A 10 -2.42 54.51 23.68
C ILE A 10 -2.01 54.75 25.15
N SER A 11 -1.70 53.66 25.87
CA SER A 11 -0.50 53.62 26.71
C SER A 11 0.12 52.21 26.67
N SER A 12 1.44 52.16 26.48
CA SER A 12 2.23 50.95 26.39
C SER A 12 2.86 50.61 27.75
N LEU A 13 2.82 49.33 28.14
CA LEU A 13 3.60 48.82 29.26
C LEU A 13 4.48 47.66 28.78
N SER A 14 5.77 47.95 28.61
CA SER A 14 6.80 46.95 28.37
C SER A 14 7.11 46.19 29.65
N LEU A 15 7.06 44.86 29.59
CA LEU A 15 7.60 43.99 30.62
C LEU A 15 8.67 43.07 30.00
N SER A 16 9.88 43.61 29.93
CA SER A 16 11.08 42.86 29.58
C SER A 16 11.32 41.76 30.62
N ARG A 17 11.22 40.49 30.21
CA ARG A 17 11.83 39.37 30.94
C ARG A 17 12.84 38.66 30.04
N THR A 18 14.08 39.11 30.15
CA THR A 18 15.27 38.33 29.79
C THR A 18 15.32 37.08 30.67
N LEU A 19 15.26 35.91 30.06
CA LEU A 19 15.69 34.65 30.68
C LEU A 19 16.82 34.06 29.84
N SER A 20 17.96 33.84 30.50
CA SER A 20 19.21 33.42 29.90
C SER A 20 19.16 31.95 29.47
N LEU A 21 19.68 31.65 28.27
CA LEU A 21 20.00 30.28 27.89
C LEU A 21 21.10 29.72 28.80
N SER A 22 20.83 28.58 29.40
CA SER A 22 21.83 27.71 30.02
C SER A 22 21.85 26.37 29.29
N THR A 23 22.89 26.15 28.48
CA THR A 23 23.12 24.91 27.73
C THR A 23 23.70 23.82 28.64
N PRO A 24 23.13 22.59 28.66
CA PRO A 24 23.85 21.41 29.11
C PRO A 24 24.46 20.70 27.89
N ILE A 25 25.78 20.58 27.89
CA ILE A 25 26.52 19.68 26.98
C ILE A 25 26.21 18.24 27.40
N ILE A 26 25.66 17.42 26.49
CA ILE A 26 25.55 15.96 26.70
C ILE A 26 26.27 15.24 25.57
N SER A 27 27.22 14.38 25.97
CA SER A 27 28.08 13.59 25.11
C SER A 27 27.34 12.48 24.37
N ARG A 28 27.73 12.21 23.11
CA ARG A 28 27.36 10.98 22.41
C ARG A 28 27.89 9.75 23.16
N SER A 29 27.01 8.81 23.49
CA SER A 29 27.37 7.40 23.67
C SER A 29 26.32 6.50 23.04
N SER A 30 26.72 5.81 21.98
CA SER A 30 25.88 4.88 21.22
C SER A 30 25.68 3.57 21.97
N GLN A 31 24.44 3.15 22.19
CA GLN A 31 24.01 1.73 22.21
C GLN A 31 22.48 1.65 22.32
N LEU A 32 21.81 1.37 21.21
CA LEU A 32 20.39 0.98 21.19
C LEU A 32 20.30 -0.55 21.20
N GLN A 33 19.70 -1.11 22.25
CA GLN A 33 19.26 -2.51 22.27
C GLN A 33 17.72 -2.56 22.20
N PRO A 34 17.12 -3.45 21.40
CA PRO A 34 15.67 -3.60 21.35
C PRO A 34 15.15 -4.35 22.59
N ARG A 35 14.15 -3.79 23.27
CA ARG A 35 13.40 -4.50 24.32
C ARG A 35 12.21 -5.24 23.71
N CYS A 36 12.33 -6.57 23.55
CA CYS A 36 11.19 -7.42 23.28
C CYS A 36 10.28 -7.55 24.51
N PHE A 37 8.98 -7.31 24.36
CA PHE A 37 7.97 -7.74 25.33
C PHE A 37 7.62 -9.21 25.07
N GLY A 38 8.10 -10.11 25.95
CA GLY A 38 7.74 -11.53 25.92
C GLY A 38 6.58 -11.84 26.85
N PHE A 39 5.48 -12.37 26.32
CA PHE A 39 4.43 -13.00 27.12
C PHE A 39 4.87 -14.41 27.54
N LEU A 40 5.10 -14.61 28.84
CA LEU A 40 5.40 -15.93 29.42
C LEU A 40 4.11 -16.59 29.91
N SER A 41 3.73 -17.70 29.30
CA SER A 41 2.72 -18.62 29.83
C SER A 41 3.35 -19.57 30.86
N LEU A 42 2.87 -19.51 32.10
CA LEU A 42 3.28 -20.43 33.16
C LEU A 42 2.37 -21.67 33.18
N SER A 43 2.95 -22.85 33.04
CA SER A 43 2.29 -24.13 33.36
C SER A 43 3.22 -25.02 34.19
N LEU A 44 2.78 -25.31 35.41
CA LEU A 44 3.50 -26.13 36.40
C LEU A 44 3.20 -27.64 36.19
N PRO A 45 4.20 -28.53 36.32
CA PRO A 45 3.95 -29.97 36.33
C PRO A 45 3.61 -30.47 37.75
N ILE A 46 2.41 -31.02 37.94
CA ILE A 46 2.03 -31.73 39.17
C ILE A 46 2.30 -33.24 38.97
N PHE A 47 3.31 -33.77 39.67
CA PHE A 47 3.54 -35.20 39.77
C PHE A 47 2.63 -35.84 40.83
N HIS A 48 1.66 -36.66 40.42
CA HIS A 48 0.98 -37.58 41.32
C HIS A 48 1.36 -39.04 41.05
N LYS A 49 2.05 -39.65 42.03
CA LYS A 49 2.24 -41.10 42.10
C LYS A 49 0.90 -41.77 42.44
N PHE A 50 0.43 -42.68 41.58
CA PHE A 50 -0.60 -43.66 41.95
C PHE A 50 -0.06 -45.08 41.84
N LYS A 51 -0.19 -45.84 42.94
CA LYS A 51 -0.03 -47.30 42.97
C LYS A 51 -1.41 -47.93 42.84
N SER A 52 -1.62 -48.74 41.82
CA SER A 52 -2.58 -49.85 41.87
C SER A 52 -2.28 -50.87 40.77
N HIS A 53 -2.27 -52.16 41.13
CA HIS A 53 -2.23 -53.26 40.16
C HIS A 53 -3.67 -53.80 39.97
N PRO A 54 -4.19 -53.86 38.74
CA PRO A 54 -5.27 -54.76 38.40
C PRO A 54 -4.71 -56.08 37.84
N LYS A 55 -5.19 -57.22 38.36
CA LYS A 55 -4.98 -58.54 37.74
C LYS A 55 -5.94 -58.67 36.56
N ILE A 56 -5.47 -59.18 35.42
CA ILE A 56 -6.30 -59.49 34.24
C ILE A 56 -6.21 -61.00 33.97
N PRO A 57 -7.33 -61.71 33.76
CA PRO A 57 -7.34 -63.16 33.57
C PRO A 57 -6.92 -63.58 32.15
N ALA A 58 -6.39 -64.79 32.03
CA ALA A 58 -6.03 -65.39 30.75
C ALA A 58 -7.26 -66.02 30.06
N LYS A 59 -7.55 -65.59 28.83
CA LYS A 59 -8.06 -66.39 27.69
C LYS A 59 -8.11 -65.54 26.42
N SER A 60 -7.71 -66.13 25.30
CA SER A 60 -7.59 -65.47 23.99
C SER A 60 -8.92 -65.44 23.22
N PRO A 61 -9.06 -64.43 22.34
CA PRO A 61 -9.60 -64.66 21.00
C PRO A 61 -8.54 -64.35 19.93
N ASN A 62 -8.67 -64.98 18.76
CA ASN A 62 -7.75 -64.80 17.63
C ASN A 62 -7.86 -63.38 17.06
N PHE A 63 -6.75 -62.64 17.08
CA PHE A 63 -6.56 -61.45 16.24
C PHE A 63 -5.60 -61.79 15.09
N PRO A 64 -5.84 -61.33 13.85
CA PRO A 64 -4.92 -61.56 12.76
C PRO A 64 -3.59 -60.86 13.04
N ILE A 65 -2.48 -61.59 12.87
CA ILE A 65 -1.13 -61.05 13.04
C ILE A 65 -0.92 -59.98 11.95
N LEU A 66 -0.90 -58.72 12.37
CA LEU A 66 -0.66 -57.59 11.50
C LEU A 66 0.85 -57.53 11.23
N ILE A 67 1.28 -58.12 10.10
CA ILE A 67 2.68 -58.13 9.69
C ILE A 67 3.09 -56.69 9.33
N VAL A 68 3.72 -56.00 10.28
CA VAL A 68 4.39 -54.73 10.03
C VAL A 68 5.62 -54.99 9.17
N ARG A 69 5.45 -54.94 7.84
CA ARG A 69 6.58 -54.87 6.92
C ARG A 69 7.22 -53.49 7.09
N ASN A 70 8.48 -53.48 7.51
CA ASN A 70 9.28 -52.26 7.57
C ASN A 70 9.45 -51.71 6.14
N SER A 71 8.78 -50.60 5.81
CA SER A 71 8.72 -50.04 4.47
C SER A 71 9.95 -49.20 4.13
N SER A 72 11.12 -49.84 4.15
CA SER A 72 12.45 -49.22 3.97
C SER A 72 12.77 -48.80 2.52
N SER A 73 11.76 -48.50 1.69
CA SER A 73 11.94 -48.06 0.30
C SER A 73 10.76 -47.28 -0.30
N ILE A 74 9.94 -46.61 0.52
CA ILE A 74 9.02 -45.58 0.00
C ILE A 74 9.79 -44.28 -0.23
N THR A 75 10.60 -44.26 -1.30
CA THR A 75 11.24 -43.04 -1.78
C THR A 75 10.24 -42.28 -2.64
N ALA A 76 9.63 -41.24 -2.09
CA ALA A 76 8.85 -40.30 -2.88
C ALA A 76 9.80 -39.59 -3.86
N LYS A 77 9.55 -39.73 -5.17
CA LYS A 77 10.31 -38.98 -6.18
C LYS A 77 10.05 -37.47 -5.99
N PRO A 78 11.08 -36.61 -6.06
CA PRO A 78 10.86 -35.17 -6.05
C PRO A 78 10.02 -34.75 -7.28
N SER A 79 9.23 -33.67 -7.15
CA SER A 79 8.33 -33.17 -8.21
C SER A 79 9.05 -32.95 -9.55
N SER A 80 10.35 -32.62 -9.49
CA SER A 80 11.26 -32.47 -10.62
C SER A 80 11.50 -33.73 -11.47
N GLU A 81 11.27 -34.92 -10.93
CA GLU A 81 11.50 -36.21 -11.61
C GLU A 81 10.22 -36.84 -12.19
N LEU A 82 9.07 -36.20 -12.02
CA LEU A 82 7.83 -36.66 -12.62
C LEU A 82 7.78 -36.25 -14.11
N PRO A 83 7.68 -37.20 -15.06
CA PRO A 83 7.65 -36.87 -16.48
C PRO A 83 6.33 -36.16 -16.83
N LYS A 84 6.35 -34.83 -16.85
CA LYS A 84 5.26 -34.04 -17.43
C LYS A 84 5.27 -34.27 -18.95
N LYS A 85 4.27 -35.01 -19.46
CA LYS A 85 3.90 -34.97 -20.89
C LYS A 85 3.32 -33.58 -21.18
N ARG A 86 4.21 -32.59 -21.34
CA ARG A 86 3.84 -31.23 -21.76
C ARG A 86 3.42 -31.33 -23.23
N THR A 87 2.14 -31.14 -23.50
CA THR A 87 1.68 -30.85 -24.86
C THR A 87 2.22 -29.50 -25.29
N ASP A 88 2.80 -29.45 -26.48
CA ASP A 88 3.38 -28.23 -27.02
C ASP A 88 2.32 -27.18 -27.36
N SER A 89 2.68 -25.92 -27.08
CA SER A 89 2.16 -24.69 -27.68
C SER A 89 0.64 -24.59 -27.96
N GLU A 90 -0.18 -24.57 -26.91
CA GLU A 90 -1.36 -23.70 -26.95
C GLU A 90 -0.91 -22.32 -26.45
N GLN A 91 -0.95 -21.32 -27.33
CA GLN A 91 -0.43 -19.99 -27.03
C GLN A 91 -1.40 -19.29 -26.07
N ASP A 92 -0.91 -18.88 -24.90
CA ASP A 92 -1.72 -18.20 -23.88
C ASP A 92 -2.27 -16.88 -24.43
N GLU A 93 -3.56 -16.89 -24.80
CA GLU A 93 -4.26 -15.78 -25.46
C GLU A 93 -4.23 -14.50 -24.63
N LYS A 94 -4.27 -14.63 -23.29
CA LYS A 94 -4.23 -13.47 -22.38
C LYS A 94 -2.85 -12.83 -22.38
N LEU A 95 -1.78 -13.64 -22.38
CA LEU A 95 -0.41 -13.13 -22.55
C LEU A 95 -0.21 -12.52 -23.93
N GLY A 96 -0.79 -13.08 -24.99
CA GLY A 96 -0.80 -12.50 -26.33
C GLY A 96 -1.42 -11.10 -26.34
N ALA A 97 -2.69 -11.01 -25.92
CA ALA A 97 -3.43 -9.76 -25.86
C ALA A 97 -2.76 -8.70 -24.96
N LEU A 98 -2.19 -9.09 -23.81
CA LEU A 98 -1.47 -8.17 -22.94
C LEU A 98 -0.22 -7.58 -23.61
N ARG A 99 0.53 -8.39 -24.37
CA ARG A 99 1.75 -7.96 -25.07
C ARG A 99 1.47 -7.03 -26.24
N GLU A 100 0.32 -7.18 -26.91
CA GLU A 100 -0.12 -6.23 -27.94
C GLU A 100 -0.30 -4.82 -27.37
N LEU A 101 -0.75 -4.69 -26.13
CA LEU A 101 -0.92 -3.39 -25.46
C LEU A 101 0.41 -2.66 -25.23
N PHE A 102 1.53 -3.38 -25.06
CA PHE A 102 2.82 -2.79 -24.72
C PHE A 102 3.32 -1.80 -25.78
N SER A 103 2.95 -2.02 -27.05
CA SER A 103 3.36 -1.19 -28.19
C SER A 103 2.32 -0.12 -28.58
N ARG A 104 1.19 -0.01 -27.87
CA ARG A 104 0.19 1.05 -28.14
C ARG A 104 0.80 2.43 -27.88
N PRO A 105 0.46 3.45 -28.69
CA PRO A 105 0.81 4.85 -28.42
C PRO A 105 0.36 5.26 -27.01
N GLY A 106 1.25 5.93 -26.27
CA GLY A 106 1.04 6.32 -24.87
C GLY A 106 1.55 5.30 -23.82
N ILE A 107 1.71 4.01 -24.17
CA ILE A 107 2.24 2.98 -23.26
C ILE A 107 3.74 2.79 -23.50
N GLY A 108 4.10 2.11 -24.59
CA GLY A 108 5.50 1.95 -25.04
C GLY A 108 6.43 1.25 -24.04
N ILE A 109 6.05 0.11 -23.48
CA ILE A 109 6.83 -0.63 -22.47
C ILE A 109 7.43 -1.95 -23.02
N ASP A 110 8.40 -2.50 -22.29
CA ASP A 110 9.05 -3.80 -22.58
C ASP A 110 8.65 -4.90 -21.60
N ALA A 111 8.29 -4.50 -20.38
CA ALA A 111 7.79 -5.37 -19.31
C ALA A 111 6.67 -4.69 -18.51
N TYR A 112 5.79 -5.48 -17.90
CA TYR A 112 4.72 -5.03 -17.02
C TYR A 112 4.67 -5.89 -15.75
N ILE A 113 4.57 -5.26 -14.58
CA ILE A 113 4.52 -5.94 -13.28
C ILE A 113 3.10 -5.86 -12.70
N ILE A 114 2.59 -7.01 -12.28
CA ILE A 114 1.22 -7.21 -11.81
C ILE A 114 1.29 -7.85 -10.41
N PRO A 115 1.20 -7.05 -9.33
CA PRO A 115 1.27 -7.53 -7.95
C PRO A 115 -0.04 -8.21 -7.50
N SER A 116 -0.10 -8.64 -6.23
CA SER A 116 -1.33 -9.16 -5.62
C SER A 116 -2.27 -8.06 -5.09
N GLN A 117 -1.69 -6.92 -4.79
CA GLN A 117 -2.27 -5.83 -4.02
C GLN A 117 -3.33 -5.06 -4.82
N ASP A 118 -4.25 -4.45 -4.09
CA ASP A 118 -5.17 -3.43 -4.60
C ASP A 118 -4.61 -2.02 -4.34
N ALA A 119 -5.42 -0.98 -4.56
CA ALA A 119 -5.02 0.42 -4.41
C ALA A 119 -4.74 0.85 -2.95
N HIS A 120 -5.05 -0.03 -1.97
CA HIS A 120 -5.00 0.23 -0.53
C HIS A 120 -4.07 -0.73 0.21
N GLN A 121 -3.23 -1.48 -0.52
CA GLN A 121 -2.29 -2.47 0.03
C GLN A 121 -2.96 -3.57 0.88
N SER A 122 -4.23 -3.91 0.60
CA SER A 122 -4.98 -4.91 1.37
C SER A 122 -4.37 -6.32 1.29
N GLU A 123 -4.35 -7.07 2.40
CA GLU A 123 -3.90 -8.48 2.43
C GLU A 123 -4.83 -9.39 1.60
N PHE A 124 -6.14 -9.18 1.74
CA PHE A 124 -7.17 -9.80 0.94
C PHE A 124 -7.84 -8.73 0.09
N ILE A 125 -8.20 -9.09 -1.14
CA ILE A 125 -8.72 -8.15 -2.14
C ILE A 125 -10.05 -8.63 -2.70
N ALA A 126 -10.89 -7.71 -3.19
CA ALA A 126 -12.10 -8.08 -3.92
C ALA A 126 -11.77 -8.71 -5.30
N GLU A 127 -12.69 -9.53 -5.82
CA GLU A 127 -12.50 -10.30 -7.07
C GLU A 127 -12.15 -9.40 -8.27
N CYS A 128 -12.71 -8.19 -8.33
CA CYS A 128 -12.44 -7.18 -9.36
C CYS A 128 -10.98 -6.67 -9.39
N TYR A 129 -10.20 -6.88 -8.32
CA TYR A 129 -8.78 -6.53 -8.23
C TYR A 129 -7.85 -7.74 -8.41
N MET A 130 -8.37 -8.96 -8.57
CA MET A 130 -7.58 -10.21 -8.68
C MET A 130 -6.87 -10.38 -10.04
N ARG A 131 -6.31 -9.29 -10.59
CA ARG A 131 -5.66 -9.17 -11.91
C ARG A 131 -4.56 -10.21 -12.11
N ARG A 132 -3.69 -10.40 -11.10
CA ARG A 132 -2.64 -11.44 -11.07
C ARG A 132 -3.22 -12.85 -11.24
N ALA A 133 -4.37 -13.14 -10.62
CA ALA A 133 -5.03 -14.43 -10.76
C ALA A 133 -5.72 -14.59 -12.12
N TYR A 134 -6.35 -13.53 -12.63
CA TYR A 134 -6.93 -13.53 -13.98
C TYR A 134 -5.90 -13.80 -15.07
N ILE A 135 -4.75 -13.12 -15.05
CA ILE A 135 -3.72 -13.20 -16.11
C ILE A 135 -2.95 -14.53 -16.08
N SER A 136 -2.71 -15.10 -14.90
CA SER A 136 -1.84 -16.29 -14.73
C SER A 136 -2.57 -17.59 -14.41
N GLY A 137 -3.86 -17.53 -14.01
CA GLY A 137 -4.60 -18.66 -13.45
C GLY A 137 -4.23 -19.02 -12.01
N PHE A 138 -3.19 -18.42 -11.43
CA PHE A 138 -2.76 -18.71 -10.06
C PHE A 138 -3.57 -17.94 -9.01
N THR A 139 -4.25 -18.68 -8.13
CA THR A 139 -5.22 -18.15 -7.15
C THR A 139 -4.73 -18.16 -5.70
N GLY A 140 -3.42 -18.28 -5.45
CA GLY A 140 -2.88 -18.02 -4.10
C GLY A 140 -3.01 -16.54 -3.74
N SER A 141 -3.05 -16.18 -2.45
CA SER A 141 -3.18 -14.77 -2.08
C SER A 141 -1.93 -13.97 -2.49
N ALA A 142 -0.75 -14.45 -2.13
CA ALA A 142 0.52 -13.76 -2.35
C ALA A 142 1.25 -14.19 -3.65
N GLY A 143 1.71 -13.21 -4.40
CA GLY A 143 2.63 -13.39 -5.53
C GLY A 143 2.63 -12.22 -6.53
N THR A 144 3.70 -12.11 -7.30
CA THR A 144 3.90 -11.05 -8.30
C THR A 144 4.12 -11.68 -9.66
N ALA A 145 3.27 -11.32 -10.64
CA ALA A 145 3.46 -11.68 -12.03
C ALA A 145 4.28 -10.60 -12.75
N VAL A 146 5.21 -11.01 -13.61
CA VAL A 146 5.97 -10.13 -14.50
C VAL A 146 5.84 -10.68 -15.91
N VAL A 147 5.36 -9.85 -16.84
CA VAL A 147 5.21 -10.20 -18.25
C VAL A 147 6.12 -9.30 -19.08
N THR A 148 6.97 -9.90 -19.90
CA THR A 148 7.78 -9.21 -20.92
C THR A 148 7.24 -9.53 -22.31
N LYS A 149 7.81 -8.88 -23.34
CA LYS A 149 7.50 -9.15 -24.76
C LYS A 149 7.61 -10.64 -25.14
N ASP A 150 8.52 -11.40 -24.52
CA ASP A 150 8.80 -12.82 -24.82
C ASP A 150 8.46 -13.79 -23.66
N LYS A 151 8.71 -13.42 -22.40
CA LYS A 151 8.58 -14.30 -21.22
C LYS A 151 7.44 -13.86 -20.29
N ALA A 152 6.99 -14.79 -19.44
CA ALA A 152 6.11 -14.52 -18.32
C ALA A 152 6.60 -15.32 -17.11
N ALA A 153 6.69 -14.68 -15.95
CA ALA A 153 7.19 -15.29 -14.72
C ALA A 153 6.31 -14.88 -13.53
N LEU A 154 6.13 -15.78 -12.57
CA LEU A 154 5.36 -15.52 -11.36
C LEU A 154 6.14 -15.92 -10.11
N TRP A 155 6.37 -14.95 -9.24
CA TRP A 155 6.94 -15.14 -7.91
C TRP A 155 5.82 -15.43 -6.92
N THR A 156 6.01 -16.43 -6.08
CA THR A 156 5.19 -16.68 -4.90
C THR A 156 6.05 -17.36 -3.82
N ASP A 157 5.57 -17.38 -2.58
CA ASP A 157 6.29 -17.94 -1.43
C ASP A 157 5.99 -19.44 -1.20
N GLY A 158 6.69 -20.02 -0.22
CA GLY A 158 6.66 -21.45 0.10
C GLY A 158 5.27 -22.04 0.37
N ARG A 159 4.29 -21.24 0.81
CA ARG A 159 2.90 -21.68 1.02
C ARG A 159 2.25 -22.17 -0.27
N TYR A 160 2.60 -21.56 -1.41
CA TYR A 160 1.85 -21.71 -2.65
C TYR A 160 2.59 -22.43 -3.77
N PHE A 161 3.85 -22.83 -3.56
CA PHE A 161 4.67 -23.54 -4.56
C PHE A 161 3.94 -24.69 -5.27
N LEU A 162 3.32 -25.61 -4.53
CA LEU A 162 2.61 -26.77 -5.10
C LEU A 162 1.26 -26.42 -5.74
N GLN A 163 0.68 -25.27 -5.38
CA GLN A 163 -0.53 -24.74 -6.00
C GLN A 163 -0.18 -24.11 -7.35
N ALA A 164 0.86 -23.28 -7.39
CA ALA A 164 1.35 -22.65 -8.61
C ALA A 164 1.83 -23.69 -9.64
N GLU A 165 2.51 -24.78 -9.23
CA GLU A 165 2.89 -25.88 -10.14
C GLU A 165 1.72 -26.61 -10.83
N LYS A 166 0.51 -26.48 -10.28
CA LYS A 166 -0.73 -27.09 -10.78
C LYS A 166 -1.61 -26.10 -11.54
N GLN A 167 -1.59 -24.82 -11.18
CA GLN A 167 -2.46 -23.78 -11.75
C GLN A 167 -1.83 -23.03 -12.93
N LEU A 168 -0.49 -22.86 -12.93
CA LEU A 168 0.20 -22.15 -14.01
C LEU A 168 0.28 -23.01 -15.29
N SER A 169 0.01 -22.38 -16.43
CA SER A 169 0.21 -22.97 -17.76
C SER A 169 1.71 -23.12 -18.07
N SER A 170 2.04 -23.86 -19.14
CA SER A 170 3.41 -24.02 -19.63
C SER A 170 4.06 -22.72 -20.10
N SER A 171 3.28 -21.66 -20.34
CA SER A 171 3.75 -20.31 -20.72
C SER A 171 4.35 -19.52 -19.56
N TRP A 172 4.17 -19.97 -18.31
CA TRP A 172 4.63 -19.26 -17.11
C TRP A 172 5.83 -19.95 -16.44
N ILE A 173 6.83 -19.14 -16.08
CA ILE A 173 7.97 -19.56 -15.26
C ILE A 173 7.61 -19.36 -13.78
N LEU A 174 7.50 -20.46 -13.03
CA LEU A 174 7.31 -20.38 -11.57
C LEU A 174 8.62 -20.04 -10.87
N MET A 175 8.66 -18.86 -10.25
CA MET A 175 9.76 -18.37 -9.43
C MET A 175 9.44 -18.65 -7.95
N ARG A 176 10.22 -19.55 -7.35
CA ARG A 176 10.05 -20.00 -5.97
C ARG A 176 10.73 -19.03 -5.00
N ALA A 177 10.08 -17.91 -4.70
CA ALA A 177 10.66 -16.81 -3.93
C ALA A 177 11.16 -17.28 -2.55
N GLY A 178 12.31 -16.75 -2.12
CA GLY A 178 12.98 -17.13 -0.87
C GLY A 178 13.87 -18.38 -0.97
N ASN A 179 13.80 -19.16 -2.05
CA ASN A 179 14.77 -20.24 -2.29
C ASN A 179 16.12 -19.67 -2.74
N TRP A 180 17.20 -20.29 -2.28
CA TRP A 180 18.56 -19.92 -2.70
C TRP A 180 18.73 -20.02 -4.23
N GLY A 181 19.34 -19.00 -4.83
CA GLY A 181 19.57 -18.92 -6.28
C GLY A 181 18.35 -18.50 -7.12
N VAL A 182 17.18 -18.25 -6.51
CA VAL A 182 16.04 -17.64 -7.22
C VAL A 182 16.18 -16.11 -7.15
N PRO A 183 16.30 -15.39 -8.28
CA PRO A 183 16.42 -13.94 -8.28
C PRO A 183 15.12 -13.27 -7.81
N THR A 184 15.23 -12.04 -7.31
CA THR A 184 14.09 -11.13 -7.15
C THR A 184 13.51 -10.72 -8.52
N THR A 185 12.34 -10.09 -8.52
CA THR A 185 11.70 -9.56 -9.74
C THR A 185 12.60 -8.56 -10.48
N SER A 186 13.23 -7.64 -9.75
CA SER A 186 14.10 -6.60 -10.30
C SER A 186 15.45 -7.14 -10.78
N GLU A 187 16.05 -8.11 -10.08
CA GLU A 187 17.24 -8.82 -10.57
C GLU A 187 16.95 -9.57 -11.87
N TRP A 188 15.86 -10.34 -11.92
CA TRP A 188 15.48 -11.06 -13.14
C TRP A 188 15.23 -10.12 -14.32
N LEU A 189 14.55 -8.99 -14.10
CA LEU A 189 14.35 -7.96 -15.13
C LEU A 189 15.68 -7.39 -15.65
N ASN A 190 16.62 -7.06 -14.76
CA ASN A 190 17.97 -6.60 -15.12
C ASN A 190 18.80 -7.65 -15.90
N ASP A 191 18.53 -8.93 -15.70
CA ASP A 191 19.24 -10.03 -16.36
C ASP A 191 18.65 -10.38 -17.74
N ILE A 192 17.32 -10.30 -17.91
CA ILE A 192 16.65 -10.71 -19.15
C ILE A 192 16.34 -9.58 -20.14
N LEU A 193 16.33 -8.33 -19.72
CA LEU A 193 16.05 -7.17 -20.58
C LEU A 193 17.34 -6.51 -21.11
N ALA A 194 17.23 -5.89 -22.29
CA ALA A 194 18.30 -5.05 -22.82
C ALA A 194 18.43 -3.74 -22.00
N PRO A 195 19.65 -3.21 -21.79
CA PRO A 195 19.83 -1.94 -21.08
C PRO A 195 19.00 -0.81 -21.70
N GLY A 196 18.33 0.00 -20.86
CA GLY A 196 17.43 1.06 -21.33
C GLY A 196 15.97 0.66 -21.56
N CYS A 197 15.58 -0.62 -21.40
CA CYS A 197 14.18 -1.03 -21.49
C CYS A 197 13.25 -0.32 -20.48
N ARG A 198 11.99 -0.14 -20.86
CA ARG A 198 10.95 0.56 -20.08
C ARG A 198 10.04 -0.45 -19.37
N ILE A 199 9.83 -0.28 -18.07
CA ILE A 199 9.12 -1.24 -17.20
C ILE A 199 7.87 -0.56 -16.65
N GLY A 200 6.70 -1.00 -17.07
CA GLY A 200 5.41 -0.43 -16.67
C GLY A 200 4.89 -1.00 -15.36
N ILE A 201 4.27 -0.14 -14.55
CA ILE A 201 3.41 -0.52 -13.42
C ILE A 201 2.13 0.31 -13.40
N ASP A 202 1.07 -0.24 -12.78
CA ASP A 202 -0.06 0.56 -12.29
C ASP A 202 0.37 1.20 -10.96
N PRO A 203 0.48 2.55 -10.88
CA PRO A 203 1.04 3.24 -9.72
C PRO A 203 0.12 3.20 -8.48
N PHE A 204 -1.14 2.77 -8.62
CA PHE A 204 -2.02 2.56 -7.47
C PHE A 204 -1.67 1.27 -6.70
N LEU A 205 -1.07 0.26 -7.34
CA LEU A 205 -0.91 -1.08 -6.74
C LEU A 205 0.41 -1.26 -5.95
N PHE A 206 1.25 -0.23 -5.93
CA PHE A 206 2.52 -0.21 -5.21
C PHE A 206 2.50 0.95 -4.21
N SER A 207 2.99 0.74 -2.99
CA SER A 207 3.31 1.86 -2.10
C SER A 207 4.42 2.73 -2.70
N SER A 208 4.50 3.99 -2.27
CA SER A 208 5.53 4.91 -2.76
C SER A 208 6.95 4.38 -2.50
N ASP A 209 7.19 3.77 -1.35
CA ASP A 209 8.49 3.19 -1.02
C ASP A 209 8.83 2.02 -1.95
N ALA A 210 7.90 1.08 -2.14
CA ALA A 210 8.10 -0.08 -3.02
C ALA A 210 8.32 0.32 -4.49
N ALA A 211 7.70 1.42 -4.96
CA ALA A 211 7.90 1.95 -6.29
C ALA A 211 9.29 2.58 -6.47
N GLU A 212 9.78 3.34 -5.49
CA GLU A 212 11.13 3.92 -5.53
C GLU A 212 12.22 2.85 -5.34
N GLU A 213 12.04 1.87 -4.44
CA GLU A 213 12.93 0.69 -4.34
C GLU A 213 13.04 -0.08 -5.66
N LEU A 214 11.91 -0.31 -6.33
CA LEU A 214 11.89 -0.96 -7.65
C LEU A 214 12.66 -0.14 -8.69
N LYS A 215 12.41 1.18 -8.75
CA LYS A 215 13.06 2.14 -9.66
C LYS A 215 14.57 2.17 -9.45
N GLU A 216 15.04 2.23 -8.21
CA GLU A 216 16.46 2.13 -7.88
C GLU A 216 17.05 0.77 -8.31
N ALA A 217 16.35 -0.33 -8.02
CA ALA A 217 16.83 -1.67 -8.34
C ALA A 217 16.98 -1.92 -9.86
N ILE A 218 16.07 -1.41 -10.70
CA ILE A 218 16.15 -1.54 -12.16
C ILE A 218 17.08 -0.51 -12.82
N SER A 219 17.42 0.58 -12.12
CA SER A 219 18.35 1.60 -12.62
C SER A 219 19.76 1.05 -12.90
N LYS A 220 20.12 -0.10 -12.29
CA LYS A 220 21.39 -0.82 -12.49
C LYS A 220 21.69 -1.15 -13.96
N LYS A 221 20.65 -1.32 -14.79
CA LYS A 221 20.75 -1.51 -16.25
C LYS A 221 20.17 -0.34 -17.05
N LYS A 222 20.03 0.82 -16.40
CA LYS A 222 19.42 2.05 -16.94
C LYS A 222 17.97 1.86 -17.40
N HIS A 223 17.23 0.92 -16.81
CA HIS A 223 15.80 0.77 -17.10
C HIS A 223 15.00 1.96 -16.55
N GLU A 224 13.92 2.31 -17.24
CA GLU A 224 12.96 3.35 -16.85
C GLU A 224 11.75 2.69 -16.16
N LEU A 225 11.35 3.19 -14.98
CA LEU A 225 10.05 2.83 -14.39
C LEU A 225 8.97 3.76 -14.96
N VAL A 226 7.91 3.18 -15.54
CA VAL A 226 6.83 3.89 -16.20
C VAL A 226 5.53 3.70 -15.42
N TYR A 227 4.94 4.80 -14.96
CA TYR A 227 3.66 4.81 -14.26
C TYR A 227 2.50 4.93 -15.26
N LEU A 228 1.61 3.94 -15.32
CA LEU A 228 0.43 3.93 -16.17
C LEU A 228 -0.81 4.32 -15.34
N TYR A 229 -1.11 5.62 -15.28
CA TYR A 229 -2.19 6.17 -14.45
C TYR A 229 -3.60 5.88 -14.99
N ASP A 230 -3.80 6.06 -16.30
CA ASP A 230 -5.15 6.11 -16.87
C ASP A 230 -5.84 4.73 -16.91
N ILE A 231 -5.06 3.67 -17.12
CA ILE A 231 -5.57 2.33 -17.46
C ILE A 231 -4.62 1.25 -16.92
N ASN A 232 -5.16 0.28 -16.18
CA ASN A 232 -4.46 -0.98 -15.89
C ASN A 232 -4.56 -1.93 -17.09
N LEU A 233 -3.42 -2.40 -17.61
CA LEU A 233 -3.38 -3.20 -18.84
C LEU A 233 -4.05 -4.58 -18.72
N VAL A 234 -4.22 -5.12 -17.51
CA VAL A 234 -4.99 -6.35 -17.31
C VAL A 234 -6.48 -6.10 -17.45
N ASP A 235 -6.98 -4.92 -17.07
CA ASP A 235 -8.40 -4.60 -17.16
C ASP A 235 -8.85 -4.48 -18.63
N GLU A 236 -8.00 -3.93 -19.52
CA GLU A 236 -8.24 -3.83 -20.98
C GLU A 236 -8.46 -5.18 -21.68
N ILE A 237 -7.84 -6.25 -21.18
CA ILE A 237 -8.01 -7.61 -21.71
C ILE A 237 -9.09 -8.40 -20.96
N TRP A 238 -9.34 -8.07 -19.68
CA TRP A 238 -10.41 -8.67 -18.89
C TRP A 238 -11.80 -8.17 -19.32
N LYS A 239 -11.91 -6.90 -19.72
CA LYS A 239 -13.12 -6.28 -20.31
C LYS A 239 -14.36 -6.52 -19.43
N GLU A 240 -15.52 -6.69 -20.06
CA GLU A 240 -16.81 -7.00 -19.40
C GLU A 240 -16.81 -8.30 -18.57
N SER A 241 -15.80 -9.17 -18.72
CA SER A 241 -15.67 -10.38 -17.87
C SER A 241 -15.02 -10.08 -16.51
N ARG A 242 -14.60 -8.84 -16.27
CA ARG A 242 -14.12 -8.39 -14.96
C ARG A 242 -15.28 -8.32 -13.97
N PRO A 243 -15.18 -8.94 -12.78
CA PRO A 243 -16.18 -8.78 -11.73
C PRO A 243 -16.39 -7.29 -11.41
N LYS A 244 -17.63 -6.90 -11.15
CA LYS A 244 -17.92 -5.52 -10.73
C LYS A 244 -17.31 -5.23 -9.36
N PRO A 245 -16.89 -3.98 -9.09
CA PRO A 245 -16.52 -3.57 -7.74
C PRO A 245 -17.63 -3.90 -6.73
N PRO A 246 -17.29 -4.27 -5.48
CA PRO A 246 -18.29 -4.52 -4.45
C PRO A 246 -19.03 -3.21 -4.14
N ASN A 247 -20.36 -3.31 -4.04
CA ASN A 247 -21.29 -2.18 -3.90
C ASN A 247 -22.22 -2.34 -2.68
N LYS A 248 -21.79 -3.09 -1.66
CA LYS A 248 -22.63 -3.36 -0.48
C LYS A 248 -22.73 -2.11 0.40
N PRO A 249 -23.90 -1.85 1.04
CA PRO A 249 -24.05 -0.69 1.89
C PRO A 249 -23.07 -0.66 3.06
N VAL A 250 -22.51 0.52 3.32
CA VAL A 250 -21.77 0.82 4.55
C VAL A 250 -22.76 0.94 5.72
N ARG A 251 -22.29 0.60 6.92
CA ARG A 251 -23.02 0.80 8.18
C ARG A 251 -22.16 1.52 9.21
N VAL A 252 -22.81 2.25 10.11
CA VAL A 252 -22.19 2.77 11.34
C VAL A 252 -21.82 1.60 12.27
N HIS A 253 -20.79 1.81 13.08
CA HIS A 253 -20.40 0.95 14.19
C HIS A 253 -20.73 1.64 15.51
N ASP A 254 -21.74 1.12 16.22
CA ASP A 254 -22.25 1.75 17.44
C ASP A 254 -21.14 2.11 18.45
N LEU A 255 -21.26 3.29 19.05
CA LEU A 255 -20.32 3.81 20.05
C LEU A 255 -20.06 2.83 21.21
N LYS A 256 -21.08 2.04 21.60
CA LYS A 256 -20.97 1.00 22.64
C LYS A 256 -19.95 -0.11 22.32
N TYR A 257 -19.57 -0.28 21.06
CA TYR A 257 -18.50 -1.18 20.61
C TYR A 257 -17.22 -0.42 20.29
N ALA A 258 -17.34 0.77 19.69
CA ALA A 258 -16.19 1.58 19.29
C ALA A 258 -15.41 2.19 20.47
N GLY A 259 -16.07 2.43 21.60
CA GLY A 259 -15.49 3.02 22.82
C GLY A 259 -15.18 4.51 22.74
N LEU A 260 -14.92 5.04 21.54
CA LEU A 260 -14.60 6.44 21.27
C LEU A 260 -15.31 6.92 19.99
N ASP A 261 -15.88 8.12 20.03
CA ASP A 261 -16.61 8.73 18.93
C ASP A 261 -15.66 9.35 17.87
N VAL A 262 -16.23 9.73 16.72
CA VAL A 262 -15.46 10.22 15.58
C VAL A 262 -14.88 11.62 15.82
N ALA A 263 -15.63 12.51 16.49
CA ALA A 263 -15.15 13.87 16.76
C ALA A 263 -13.96 13.87 17.72
N SER A 264 -14.00 13.02 18.76
CA SER A 264 -12.86 12.81 19.66
C SER A 264 -11.63 12.29 18.92
N LYS A 265 -11.79 11.30 18.02
CA LYS A 265 -10.68 10.74 17.22
C LYS A 265 -10.09 11.76 16.24
N LEU A 266 -10.93 12.49 15.50
CA LEU A 266 -10.49 13.55 14.59
C LEU A 266 -9.78 14.69 15.34
N SER A 267 -10.26 15.07 16.53
CA SER A 267 -9.61 16.07 17.39
C SER A 267 -8.23 15.62 17.87
N SER A 268 -8.06 14.35 18.23
CA SER A 268 -6.74 13.79 18.53
C SER A 268 -5.80 13.82 17.30
N LEU A 269 -6.27 13.33 16.15
CA LEU A 269 -5.49 13.33 14.91
C LEU A 269 -5.08 14.74 14.47
N ARG A 270 -5.97 15.72 14.60
CA ARG A 270 -5.69 17.13 14.26
C ARG A 270 -4.65 17.78 15.18
N SER A 271 -4.62 17.40 16.46
CA SER A 271 -3.55 17.81 17.36
C SER A 271 -2.18 17.32 16.87
N GLU A 272 -2.08 16.03 16.52
CA GLU A 272 -0.86 15.43 15.97
C GLU A 272 -0.45 16.07 14.62
N LEU A 273 -1.40 16.39 13.74
CA LEU A 273 -1.13 17.11 12.47
C LEU A 273 -0.45 18.46 12.73
N ILE A 274 -0.99 19.25 13.67
CA ILE A 274 -0.46 20.57 14.05
C ILE A 274 0.95 20.44 14.64
N ASP A 275 1.16 19.49 15.56
CA ASP A 275 2.46 19.25 16.19
C ASP A 275 3.52 18.75 15.18
N ALA A 276 3.09 18.00 14.15
CA ALA A 276 3.93 17.58 13.03
C ALA A 276 4.14 18.68 11.96
N GLY A 277 3.53 19.87 12.11
CA GLY A 277 3.62 20.95 11.13
C GLY A 277 2.97 20.64 9.78
N SER A 278 2.01 19.71 9.76
CA SER A 278 1.29 19.27 8.56
C SER A 278 -0.13 19.86 8.55
N SER A 279 -0.62 20.25 7.38
CA SER A 279 -1.98 20.83 7.24
C SER A 279 -3.05 19.79 6.94
N ALA A 280 -2.67 18.61 6.43
CA ALA A 280 -3.57 17.50 6.18
C ALA A 280 -2.84 16.15 6.22
N ILE A 281 -3.60 15.06 6.35
CA ILE A 281 -3.14 13.68 6.19
C ILE A 281 -4.00 12.95 5.16
N VAL A 282 -3.37 12.08 4.36
CA VAL A 282 -4.06 11.17 3.44
C VAL A 282 -4.00 9.76 4.01
N ILE A 283 -5.17 9.17 4.25
CA ILE A 283 -5.33 7.82 4.79
C ILE A 283 -5.86 6.93 3.67
N SER A 284 -5.07 5.91 3.30
CA SER A 284 -5.43 4.92 2.27
C SER A 284 -5.76 3.53 2.84
N MET A 285 -5.32 3.20 4.06
CA MET A 285 -5.58 1.90 4.68
C MET A 285 -7.07 1.77 5.07
N LEU A 286 -7.75 0.75 4.55
CA LEU A 286 -9.22 0.63 4.65
C LEU A 286 -9.72 0.41 6.08
N ASP A 287 -8.91 -0.24 6.92
CA ASP A 287 -9.19 -0.48 8.33
C ASP A 287 -8.95 0.75 9.19
N GLU A 288 -7.96 1.59 8.87
CA GLU A 288 -7.75 2.90 9.51
C GLU A 288 -8.94 3.84 9.24
N ILE A 289 -9.42 3.92 8.00
CA ILE A 289 -10.61 4.70 7.63
C ILE A 289 -11.85 4.18 8.38
N ALA A 290 -12.05 2.86 8.38
CA ALA A 290 -13.15 2.22 9.10
C ALA A 290 -13.06 2.46 10.62
N TRP A 291 -11.87 2.47 11.20
CA TRP A 291 -11.65 2.77 12.62
C TRP A 291 -11.89 4.25 12.94
N LEU A 292 -11.32 5.17 12.17
CA LEU A 292 -11.38 6.61 12.42
C LEU A 292 -12.81 7.13 12.33
N LEU A 293 -13.56 6.70 11.30
CA LEU A 293 -14.93 7.13 11.06
C LEU A 293 -15.99 6.26 11.74
N ASN A 294 -15.62 5.25 12.52
CA ASN A 294 -16.55 4.26 13.09
C ASN A 294 -17.51 3.66 12.05
N LEU A 295 -17.03 3.37 10.85
CA LEU A 295 -17.80 2.74 9.78
C LEU A 295 -17.38 1.28 9.58
N ARG A 296 -18.26 0.43 9.05
CA ARG A 296 -17.92 -0.92 8.60
C ARG A 296 -18.57 -1.20 7.25
N GLY A 297 -17.85 -1.93 6.40
CA GLY A 297 -18.29 -2.36 5.07
C GLY A 297 -18.30 -3.89 4.94
N ASN A 298 -18.42 -4.36 3.70
CA ASN A 298 -18.31 -5.78 3.33
C ASN A 298 -17.68 -5.91 1.93
N ASP A 299 -16.71 -5.06 1.62
CA ASP A 299 -16.12 -5.02 0.28
C ASP A 299 -14.99 -6.05 0.12
N VAL A 300 -14.20 -6.24 1.16
CA VAL A 300 -13.12 -7.23 1.20
C VAL A 300 -13.63 -8.51 1.90
N PRO A 301 -13.41 -9.71 1.32
CA PRO A 301 -13.77 -10.96 1.98
C PRO A 301 -13.12 -11.10 3.36
N ASN A 302 -13.93 -11.46 4.38
CA ASN A 302 -13.53 -11.62 5.79
C ASN A 302 -13.09 -10.35 6.54
N SER A 303 -12.95 -9.20 5.87
CA SER A 303 -12.58 -7.92 6.50
C SER A 303 -13.76 -6.93 6.43
N PRO A 304 -14.27 -6.39 7.56
CA PRO A 304 -15.48 -5.57 7.59
C PRO A 304 -15.22 -4.10 7.18
N VAL A 305 -14.53 -3.91 6.06
CA VAL A 305 -14.05 -2.62 5.52
C VAL A 305 -14.73 -2.29 4.18
N MET A 306 -14.54 -1.06 3.71
CA MET A 306 -15.05 -0.52 2.44
C MET A 306 -13.90 0.09 1.64
N TYR A 307 -13.95 0.01 0.31
CA TYR A 307 -13.01 0.75 -0.55
C TYR A 307 -13.29 2.24 -0.44
N ALA A 308 -12.32 2.98 0.12
CA ALA A 308 -12.38 4.43 0.30
C ALA A 308 -10.97 5.03 0.48
N TYR A 309 -10.84 6.34 0.25
CA TYR A 309 -9.75 7.16 0.81
C TYR A 309 -10.34 8.18 1.77
N LEU A 310 -9.53 8.68 2.70
CA LEU A 310 -9.91 9.76 3.60
C LEU A 310 -8.80 10.81 3.63
N VAL A 311 -9.16 12.07 3.40
CA VAL A 311 -8.30 13.22 3.69
C VAL A 311 -8.83 13.88 4.96
N VAL A 312 -7.95 14.16 5.93
CA VAL A 312 -8.29 14.93 7.13
C VAL A 312 -7.42 16.18 7.15
N GLU A 313 -8.08 17.34 7.16
CA GLU A 313 -7.50 18.67 7.30
C GLU A 313 -7.70 19.19 8.73
N ILE A 314 -7.14 20.36 9.04
CA ILE A 314 -7.19 20.98 10.37
C ILE A 314 -8.63 21.24 10.84
N ASP A 315 -9.53 21.60 9.94
CA ASP A 315 -10.92 21.95 10.20
C ASP A 315 -11.93 21.03 9.48
N GLU A 316 -11.65 20.59 8.24
CA GLU A 316 -12.51 19.69 7.47
C GLU A 316 -11.98 18.24 7.27
N ALA A 317 -12.81 17.36 6.73
CA ALA A 317 -12.46 15.98 6.39
C ALA A 317 -13.30 15.48 5.21
N LYS A 318 -12.67 14.76 4.27
CA LYS A 318 -13.26 14.36 2.98
C LYS A 318 -13.13 12.84 2.77
N LEU A 319 -14.26 12.14 2.74
CA LEU A 319 -14.35 10.70 2.50
C LEU A 319 -14.63 10.43 1.02
N PHE A 320 -13.65 9.82 0.35
CA PHE A 320 -13.70 9.45 -1.08
C PHE A 320 -14.22 8.03 -1.19
N ILE A 321 -15.49 7.85 -1.60
CA ILE A 321 -16.18 6.56 -1.62
C ILE A 321 -17.24 6.53 -2.72
N ASP A 322 -17.62 5.33 -3.14
CA ASP A 322 -18.79 5.13 -4.01
C ASP A 322 -20.09 5.48 -3.25
N ASN A 323 -20.77 6.54 -3.71
CA ASN A 323 -22.03 7.02 -3.15
C ASN A 323 -23.15 5.98 -3.14
N PHE A 324 -23.14 4.96 -4.02
CA PHE A 324 -24.12 3.87 -3.97
C PHE A 324 -24.03 3.02 -2.69
N LYS A 325 -22.92 3.10 -1.95
CA LYS A 325 -22.73 2.41 -0.65
C LYS A 325 -23.30 3.20 0.52
N ILE A 326 -23.63 4.48 0.34
CA ILE A 326 -24.05 5.38 1.42
C ILE A 326 -25.57 5.33 1.59
N THR A 327 -26.02 4.84 2.74
CA THR A 327 -27.43 4.90 3.14
C THR A 327 -27.76 6.28 3.73
N PRO A 328 -29.03 6.73 3.73
CA PRO A 328 -29.41 8.01 4.35
C PRO A 328 -29.00 8.14 5.83
N ASN A 329 -28.97 7.03 6.57
CA ASN A 329 -28.49 7.00 7.95
C ASN A 329 -26.98 7.27 8.04
N VAL A 330 -26.18 6.67 7.15
CA VAL A 330 -24.73 6.91 7.09
C VAL A 330 -24.42 8.32 6.57
N MET A 331 -25.18 8.83 5.62
CA MET A 331 -25.08 10.21 5.13
C MET A 331 -25.26 11.22 6.27
N ASN A 332 -26.40 11.16 6.96
CA ASN A 332 -26.65 12.00 8.14
C ASN A 332 -25.60 11.79 9.26
N TYR A 333 -25.11 10.56 9.46
CA TYR A 333 -24.04 10.31 10.43
C TYR A 333 -22.74 11.04 10.09
N LEU A 334 -22.34 11.05 8.81
CA LEU A 334 -21.14 11.73 8.30
C LEU A 334 -21.30 13.26 8.32
N GLU A 335 -22.47 13.77 7.91
CA GLU A 335 -22.80 15.20 7.96
C GLU A 335 -22.71 15.74 9.40
N ASN A 336 -23.29 15.03 10.38
CA ASN A 336 -23.19 15.41 11.80
C ASN A 336 -21.78 15.29 12.37
N ALA A 337 -20.87 14.55 11.72
CA ALA A 337 -19.45 14.47 12.06
C ALA A 337 -18.58 15.49 11.29
N GLY A 338 -19.17 16.30 10.41
CA GLY A 338 -18.46 17.29 9.59
C GLY A 338 -17.62 16.68 8.46
N ILE A 339 -18.06 15.55 7.89
CA ILE A 339 -17.33 14.82 6.84
C ILE A 339 -18.02 15.01 5.48
N GLU A 340 -17.30 15.60 4.52
CA GLU A 340 -17.72 15.74 3.13
C GLU A 340 -17.60 14.39 2.39
N LEU A 341 -18.59 14.06 1.54
CA LEU A 341 -18.55 12.89 0.66
C LEU A 341 -18.08 13.26 -0.75
N ARG A 342 -17.13 12.49 -1.27
CA ARG A 342 -16.53 12.69 -2.60
C ARG A 342 -16.50 11.38 -3.40
N PRO A 343 -16.59 11.43 -4.75
CA PRO A 343 -16.42 10.24 -5.57
C PRO A 343 -15.04 9.60 -5.33
N TYR A 344 -14.99 8.28 -5.20
CA TYR A 344 -13.77 7.52 -4.94
C TYR A 344 -12.62 7.87 -5.90
N GLU A 345 -12.92 8.02 -7.19
CA GLU A 345 -11.97 8.31 -8.27
C GLU A 345 -11.41 9.74 -8.23
N SER A 346 -12.03 10.66 -7.49
CA SER A 346 -11.64 12.07 -7.42
C SER A 346 -10.47 12.36 -6.48
N ILE A 347 -9.92 11.34 -5.82
CA ILE A 347 -8.82 11.48 -4.85
C ILE A 347 -7.61 12.21 -5.44
N LEU A 348 -7.13 11.83 -6.64
CA LEU A 348 -5.96 12.48 -7.24
C LEU A 348 -6.20 13.97 -7.54
N SER A 349 -7.41 14.35 -7.94
CA SER A 349 -7.78 15.76 -8.15
C SER A 349 -7.77 16.57 -6.85
N GLU A 350 -8.16 15.97 -5.72
CA GLU A 350 -8.02 16.63 -4.41
C GLU A 350 -6.53 16.81 -4.03
N ILE A 351 -5.71 15.79 -4.24
CA ILE A 351 -4.26 15.86 -3.98
C ILE A 351 -3.59 16.96 -4.81
N GLU A 352 -3.97 17.12 -6.09
CA GLU A 352 -3.50 18.25 -6.91
C GLU A 352 -4.00 19.61 -6.38
N SER A 353 -5.25 19.69 -5.93
CA SER A 353 -5.85 20.89 -5.35
C SER A 353 -5.11 21.34 -4.08
N LEU A 354 -4.88 20.41 -3.14
CA LEU A 354 -4.18 20.66 -1.89
C LEU A 354 -2.73 21.10 -2.14
N ALA A 355 -2.01 20.42 -3.04
CA ALA A 355 -0.67 20.82 -3.44
C ALA A 355 -0.64 22.22 -4.08
N ALA A 356 -1.63 22.56 -4.92
CA ALA A 356 -1.76 23.88 -5.54
C ALA A 356 -2.15 25.00 -4.55
N GLN A 357 -2.65 24.64 -3.37
CA GLN A 357 -2.88 25.56 -2.24
C GLN A 357 -1.64 25.72 -1.34
N GLY A 358 -0.61 24.88 -1.52
CA GLY A 358 0.58 24.85 -0.66
C GLY A 358 0.38 24.03 0.62
N ALA A 359 -0.58 23.10 0.64
CA ALA A 359 -0.80 22.21 1.78
C ALA A 359 0.44 21.34 2.04
N HIS A 360 0.79 21.17 3.31
CA HIS A 360 1.81 20.24 3.76
C HIS A 360 1.14 18.91 4.12
N LEU A 361 1.18 17.94 3.20
CA LEU A 361 0.58 16.62 3.43
C LEU A 361 1.48 15.70 4.25
N TRP A 362 0.95 15.16 5.35
CA TRP A 362 1.49 13.98 6.02
C TRP A 362 1.07 12.75 5.22
N LEU A 363 2.06 11.95 4.80
CA LEU A 363 1.89 10.74 4.01
C LEU A 363 2.76 9.63 4.63
N ASP A 364 2.18 8.46 4.87
CA ASP A 364 2.96 7.24 5.12
C ASP A 364 3.32 6.62 3.77
N THR A 365 4.57 6.78 3.34
CA THR A 365 5.03 6.29 2.04
C THR A 365 5.11 4.76 1.93
N SER A 366 5.00 4.06 3.06
CA SER A 366 5.01 2.59 3.11
C SER A 366 3.64 1.97 2.80
N SER A 367 2.54 2.70 3.02
CA SER A 367 1.16 2.28 2.74
C SER A 367 0.46 3.08 1.64
N VAL A 368 0.71 4.40 1.55
CA VAL A 368 0.13 5.27 0.52
C VAL A 368 0.72 4.91 -0.84
N ASN A 369 -0.16 4.70 -1.82
CA ASN A 369 0.25 4.30 -3.16
C ASN A 369 1.07 5.36 -3.90
N ALA A 370 1.93 4.89 -4.81
CA ALA A 370 2.82 5.74 -5.59
C ALA A 370 2.07 6.78 -6.44
N ALA A 371 0.84 6.48 -6.88
CA ALA A 371 0.01 7.43 -7.62
C ALA A 371 -0.23 8.72 -6.81
N ILE A 372 -0.73 8.60 -5.57
CA ILE A 372 -0.98 9.74 -4.68
C ILE A 372 0.29 10.55 -4.42
N VAL A 373 1.38 9.88 -4.02
CA VAL A 373 2.63 10.58 -3.65
C VAL A 373 3.27 11.28 -4.84
N ASN A 374 3.25 10.67 -6.04
CA ASN A 374 3.82 11.28 -7.24
C ASN A 374 2.94 12.41 -7.79
N THR A 375 1.61 12.32 -7.69
CA THR A 375 0.69 13.42 -7.98
C THR A 375 0.97 14.61 -7.06
N TYR A 376 1.09 14.38 -5.75
CA TYR A 376 1.44 15.43 -4.78
C TYR A 376 2.78 16.11 -5.12
N LYS A 377 3.87 15.34 -5.25
CA LYS A 377 5.20 15.85 -5.62
C LYS A 377 5.15 16.70 -6.90
N SER A 378 4.56 16.16 -7.97
CA SER A 378 4.47 16.84 -9.27
C SER A 378 3.65 18.14 -9.19
N ALA A 379 2.58 18.16 -8.39
CA ALA A 379 1.76 19.36 -8.20
C ALA A 379 2.45 20.41 -7.32
N SER A 380 3.15 19.99 -6.26
CA SER A 380 3.96 20.86 -5.40
C SER A 380 5.11 21.51 -6.18
N ASP A 381 5.81 20.77 -7.04
CA ASP A 381 6.89 21.32 -7.88
C ASP A 381 6.36 22.43 -8.82
N ARG A 382 5.17 22.23 -9.41
CA ARG A 382 4.49 23.26 -10.22
C ARG A 382 4.13 24.49 -9.38
N TYR A 383 3.63 24.29 -8.16
CA TYR A 383 3.29 25.37 -7.23
C TYR A 383 4.51 26.21 -6.84
N PHE A 384 5.57 25.59 -6.32
CA PHE A 384 6.79 26.29 -5.90
C PHE A 384 7.55 26.90 -7.08
N GLY A 385 7.58 26.25 -8.24
CA GLY A 385 8.10 26.84 -9.48
C GLY A 385 7.36 28.11 -9.89
N SER A 386 6.03 28.14 -9.73
CA SER A 386 5.22 29.33 -10.00
C SER A 386 5.50 30.48 -9.01
N LEU A 387 5.74 30.17 -7.72
CA LEU A 387 6.11 31.15 -6.71
C LEU A 387 7.50 31.75 -6.97
N GLY A 388 8.48 30.92 -7.32
CA GLY A 388 9.83 31.39 -7.68
C GLY A 388 9.82 32.35 -8.89
N ASN A 389 8.98 32.08 -9.88
CA ASN A 389 8.81 32.97 -11.05
C ASN A 389 8.00 34.24 -10.72
N LYS A 390 6.96 34.15 -9.88
CA LYS A 390 6.24 35.34 -9.38
C LYS A 390 7.14 36.23 -8.50
N GLY A 391 8.04 35.64 -7.72
CA GLY A 391 9.07 36.35 -6.97
C GLY A 391 9.97 37.16 -7.89
N LYS A 392 10.60 36.50 -8.88
CA LYS A 392 11.45 37.16 -9.89
C LYS A 392 10.74 38.26 -10.67
N ASN A 393 9.47 38.04 -11.06
CA ASN A 393 8.69 39.07 -11.75
C ASN A 393 8.30 40.25 -10.84
N LYS A 394 8.15 40.04 -9.52
CA LYS A 394 7.97 41.15 -8.56
C LYS A 394 9.28 41.92 -8.28
N THR A 395 10.45 41.31 -8.48
CA THR A 395 11.74 42.01 -8.40
C THR A 395 12.06 42.84 -9.65
N MET A 396 11.20 42.85 -10.67
CA MET A 396 11.47 43.52 -11.95
C MET A 396 10.67 44.82 -12.19
N THR A 397 10.12 45.44 -11.14
CA THR A 397 9.50 46.78 -11.20
C THR A 397 9.69 47.60 -9.91
N TYR A 398 10.91 47.77 -9.41
CA TYR A 398 11.28 48.94 -8.58
C TYR A 398 12.80 49.18 -8.65
N ASP A 399 13.14 50.45 -8.87
CA ASP A 399 14.45 51.12 -8.79
C ASP A 399 15.70 50.49 -9.45
N GLY A 400 16.29 51.25 -10.37
CA GLY A 400 17.62 50.99 -10.88
C GLY A 400 18.70 51.49 -9.91
N PHE A 401 19.50 50.57 -9.36
CA PHE A 401 20.84 50.83 -8.83
C PHE A 401 21.72 49.57 -9.00
N GLN A 402 22.98 49.73 -9.40
CA GLN A 402 24.03 48.72 -9.23
C GLN A 402 24.34 48.62 -7.72
N TRP A 403 24.89 47.56 -7.10
CA TRP A 403 25.63 46.36 -7.51
C TRP A 403 25.38 45.28 -6.40
N SER A 404 25.81 44.01 -6.42
CA SER A 404 26.85 43.28 -7.16
C SER A 404 26.50 41.75 -7.20
N SER A 405 27.45 40.86 -7.47
CA SER A 405 27.30 39.40 -7.37
C SER A 405 28.07 38.83 -6.17
N TRP A 406 27.44 37.93 -5.40
CA TRP A 406 28.13 36.98 -4.53
C TRP A 406 27.49 35.60 -4.69
N GLY A 407 28.31 34.62 -5.08
CA GLY A 407 27.87 33.24 -5.26
C GLY A 407 28.28 32.33 -4.10
N THR A 408 27.41 31.40 -3.76
CA THR A 408 27.67 30.23 -2.91
C THR A 408 26.94 29.05 -3.56
N HIS A 409 27.64 28.16 -4.26
CA HIS A 409 28.30 26.99 -3.69
C HIS A 409 27.38 26.21 -2.74
N TRP A 410 26.76 25.16 -3.26
CA TRP A 410 26.27 24.02 -2.49
C TRP A 410 27.06 22.79 -2.93
N SER A 411 27.55 22.05 -1.95
CA SER A 411 28.26 20.79 -2.15
C SER A 411 27.30 19.62 -1.89
N LEU A 412 27.59 18.52 -2.60
CA LEU A 412 26.94 17.20 -2.60
C LEU A 412 26.33 16.76 -1.25
#